data_AF-A0A6G3QPB4-F1
#
_entry.id   AF-A0A6G3QPB4-F1
#
_cell.length_a   1.000
_cell.length_b   1.000
_cell.length_c   1.000
_cell.angle_alpha   90.00
_cell.angle_beta   90.00
_cell.angle_gamma   90.00
#
_symmetry.space_group_name_H-M   'P 1'
#
loop_
_entity.id
_entity.type
_entity.pdbx_description
1 polymer ?
#
loop_
_entity_poly.entity_id
_entity_poly.type
_entity_poly.pdbx_seq_one_letter_code
_entity_poly.pdbx_strand_id
1 'polypeptide(L)'
;MSGLLRRFRTLPMRARLSLLVAAAVASAVAAVSVTCWFIVQGKLYEQLDKDLEKATVLQGPQREGEIRSALNTCTATPRDTVDGSFQDTYSQVVRSDGTVCLFPSSAGRIDVTRSDREVIASAGSASSGVHRDGTDQNGDPVRVLTLPLVINNPTTLTSSKAAVLVAVPLKGTESTLDDLALILLLVSGVGVVGASAAGLAVARAGLRPVDRLTEAVEHVARTEDLGVRIPVDEESDDEIARLSRSFNSMTSALASSRDLQQQLIADAGHELRTPLTSLRTNIELLTRSEETGRPIPPADRAALLASVKAQMTELAALIGDLQELSRPDTGQHSGRTRIVAWHDTVEAALRRARLRGPGLTLDADLHPWYVRAEPSALERAVVNILDNAVKFGPPGTAVDVRLADGVLTVRDHGPGIPADELPHVFDRFWRSPTARALPGSGLGLSIVARTVQQAGGEVSLTPAPDGDGTVATVRLPGAPTPPPEVP
;
A
#
# COMPACT_ATOMS: atom_id res chain seq x y z
N MET A 1 -20.19 -22.46 2.25
CA MET A 1 -19.75 -21.08 2.55
C MET A 1 -18.47 -20.63 1.82
N SER A 2 -17.84 -21.42 0.94
CA SER A 2 -16.54 -21.07 0.31
C SER A 2 -16.61 -20.34 -1.04
N GLY A 3 -17.72 -20.43 -1.78
CA GLY A 3 -17.84 -19.82 -3.12
C GLY A 3 -18.01 -18.30 -3.12
N LEU A 4 -18.82 -17.76 -2.19
CA LEU A 4 -19.10 -16.32 -2.09
C LEU A 4 -17.87 -15.51 -1.69
N LEU A 5 -17.06 -16.03 -0.75
CA LEU A 5 -15.80 -15.39 -0.33
C LEU A 5 -14.76 -15.36 -1.45
N ARG A 6 -14.70 -16.40 -2.29
CA ARG A 6 -13.82 -16.42 -3.48
C ARG A 6 -14.25 -15.39 -4.52
N ARG A 7 -15.55 -15.31 -4.82
CA ARG A 7 -16.11 -14.35 -5.79
C ARG A 7 -15.97 -12.90 -5.30
N PHE A 8 -16.07 -12.68 -3.99
CA PHE A 8 -15.79 -11.38 -3.38
C PHE A 8 -14.32 -11.01 -3.54
N ARG A 9 -13.40 -11.97 -3.39
CA ARG A 9 -11.95 -11.79 -3.58
C ARG A 9 -11.49 -11.65 -5.04
N THR A 10 -12.36 -11.79 -6.03
CA THR A 10 -12.03 -11.50 -7.44
C THR A 10 -12.52 -10.12 -7.90
N LEU A 11 -13.36 -9.45 -7.11
CA LEU A 11 -13.85 -8.12 -7.43
C LEU A 11 -12.74 -7.06 -7.23
N PRO A 12 -12.73 -5.97 -8.02
CA PRO A 12 -11.84 -4.83 -7.80
C PRO A 12 -12.10 -4.23 -6.41
N MET A 13 -11.06 -3.64 -5.79
CA MET A 13 -11.12 -3.02 -4.46
C MET A 13 -12.33 -2.10 -4.28
N ARG A 14 -12.65 -1.31 -5.31
CA ARG A 14 -13.80 -0.38 -5.37
C ARG A 14 -15.14 -1.08 -5.14
N ALA A 15 -15.37 -2.20 -5.81
CA ALA A 15 -16.62 -2.96 -5.73
C ALA A 15 -16.76 -3.67 -4.37
N ARG A 16 -15.63 -4.05 -3.74
CA ARG A 16 -15.65 -4.60 -2.39
C ARG A 16 -16.01 -3.56 -1.35
N LEU A 17 -15.38 -2.38 -1.43
CA LEU A 17 -15.65 -1.29 -0.50
C LEU A 17 -17.12 -0.86 -0.59
N SER A 18 -17.64 -0.66 -1.81
CA SER A 18 -19.05 -0.29 -1.99
C SER A 18 -19.99 -1.37 -1.45
N LEU A 19 -19.68 -2.66 -1.64
CA LEU A 19 -20.51 -3.74 -1.15
C LEU A 19 -20.47 -3.89 0.38
N LEU A 20 -19.32 -3.62 1.02
CA LEU A 20 -19.22 -3.60 2.48
C LEU A 20 -20.00 -2.43 3.09
N VAL A 21 -19.89 -1.23 2.50
CA VAL A 21 -20.67 -0.06 2.92
C VAL A 21 -22.16 -0.33 2.74
N ALA A 22 -22.57 -0.87 1.59
CA ALA A 22 -23.95 -1.23 1.33
C ALA A 22 -24.47 -2.27 2.34
N ALA A 23 -23.69 -3.31 2.64
CA ALA A 23 -24.07 -4.34 3.60
C ALA A 23 -24.17 -3.80 5.04
N ALA A 24 -23.24 -2.94 5.45
CA ALA A 24 -23.27 -2.30 6.77
C ALA A 24 -24.49 -1.40 6.93
N VAL A 25 -24.77 -0.55 5.93
CA VAL A 25 -25.96 0.33 5.93
C VAL A 25 -27.24 -0.49 5.88
N ALA A 26 -27.33 -1.52 5.03
CA ALA A 26 -28.50 -2.39 4.96
C ALA A 26 -28.77 -3.10 6.29
N SER A 27 -27.72 -3.57 6.98
CA SER A 27 -27.85 -4.21 8.28
C SER A 27 -28.35 -3.24 9.36
N ALA A 28 -27.79 -2.02 9.40
CA ALA A 28 -28.20 -0.99 10.34
C ALA A 28 -29.65 -0.54 10.10
N VAL A 29 -30.01 -0.29 8.84
CA VAL A 29 -31.37 0.11 8.45
C VAL A 29 -32.36 -1.00 8.74
N ALA A 30 -32.03 -2.27 8.45
CA ALA A 30 -32.89 -3.40 8.79
C ALA A 30 -33.13 -3.51 10.30
N ALA A 31 -32.08 -3.35 11.13
CA ALA A 31 -32.21 -3.37 12.58
C ALA A 31 -33.13 -2.26 13.10
N VAL A 32 -32.98 -1.03 12.58
CA VAL A 32 -33.83 0.10 12.94
C VAL A 32 -35.28 -0.13 12.50
N SER A 33 -35.50 -0.59 11.26
CA SER A 33 -36.85 -0.85 10.73
C SER A 33 -37.57 -1.95 11.52
N VAL A 34 -36.90 -3.06 11.83
CA VAL A 34 -37.47 -4.15 12.64
C VAL A 34 -37.81 -3.66 14.06
N THR A 35 -36.90 -2.91 14.68
CA THR A 35 -37.13 -2.35 16.02
C THR A 35 -38.31 -1.37 16.03
N CYS A 36 -38.39 -0.49 15.03
CA CYS A 36 -39.49 0.46 14.87
C CYS A 36 -40.83 -0.28 14.72
N TRP A 37 -40.89 -1.32 13.88
CA TRP A 37 -42.10 -2.11 13.68
C TRP A 37 -42.59 -2.77 14.97
N PHE A 38 -41.70 -3.43 15.73
CA PHE A 38 -42.07 -4.03 17.02
C PHE A 38 -42.51 -3.00 18.07
N ILE A 39 -41.89 -1.82 18.11
CA ILE A 39 -42.29 -0.75 19.03
C ILE A 39 -43.69 -0.25 18.70
N VAL A 40 -43.98 0.01 17.41
CA VAL A 40 -45.29 0.48 16.98
C VAL A 40 -46.35 -0.59 17.19
N GLN A 41 -46.07 -1.85 16.86
CA GLN A 41 -46.97 -2.98 17.14
C GLN A 41 -47.29 -3.06 18.63
N GLY A 42 -46.28 -3.05 19.51
CA GLY A 42 -46.48 -3.08 20.94
C GLY A 42 -47.34 -1.92 21.45
N LYS A 43 -47.10 -0.71 20.93
CA LYS A 43 -47.89 0.48 21.28
C LYS A 43 -49.34 0.41 20.81
N LEU A 44 -49.59 -0.10 19.61
CA LEU A 44 -50.94 -0.28 19.09
C LEU A 44 -51.73 -1.30 19.92
N TYR A 45 -51.12 -2.43 20.26
CA TYR A 45 -51.75 -3.46 21.08
C TYR A 45 -51.98 -2.99 22.52
N GLU A 46 -51.01 -2.29 23.13
CA GLU A 46 -51.16 -1.68 24.45
C GLU A 46 -52.31 -0.66 24.48
N GLN A 47 -52.44 0.14 23.43
CA GLN A 47 -53.54 1.11 23.29
C GLN A 47 -54.89 0.39 23.17
N LEU A 48 -54.94 -0.66 22.36
CA LEU A 48 -56.14 -1.44 22.11
C LEU A 48 -56.60 -2.22 23.37
N ASP A 49 -55.65 -2.75 24.15
CA ASP A 49 -55.92 -3.35 25.47
C ASP A 49 -56.50 -2.33 26.46
N LYS A 50 -55.95 -1.10 26.50
CA LYS A 50 -56.48 0.00 27.34
C LYS A 50 -57.86 0.46 26.89
N ASP A 51 -58.12 0.47 25.59
CA ASP A 51 -59.42 0.89 25.06
C ASP A 51 -60.50 -0.19 25.33
N LEU A 52 -60.15 -1.48 25.30
CA LEU A 52 -61.00 -2.58 25.79
C LEU A 52 -61.27 -2.48 27.30
N GLU A 53 -60.28 -2.14 28.11
CA GLU A 53 -60.46 -1.90 29.55
C GLU A 53 -61.40 -0.70 29.80
N LYS A 54 -61.22 0.43 29.10
CA LYS A 54 -62.13 1.58 29.24
C LYS A 54 -63.55 1.27 28.79
N ALA A 55 -63.71 0.53 27.69
CA ALA A 55 -65.00 0.07 27.20
C ALA A 55 -65.70 -0.87 28.20
N THR A 56 -64.95 -1.52 29.08
CA THR A 56 -65.49 -2.39 30.16
C THR A 56 -65.69 -1.67 31.50
N VAL A 57 -64.90 -0.62 31.80
CA VAL A 57 -64.94 0.19 33.03
C VAL A 57 -66.09 1.20 33.09
N LEU A 58 -66.89 1.35 32.03
CA LEU A 58 -68.22 1.99 32.09
C LEU A 58 -69.20 1.09 32.88
N GLN A 59 -68.92 0.92 34.18
CA GLN A 59 -69.63 0.14 35.20
C GLN A 59 -70.77 0.97 35.79
N GLY A 60 -71.72 1.35 34.96
CA GLY A 60 -72.99 1.90 35.44
C GLY A 60 -74.01 0.78 35.75
N PRO A 61 -75.08 1.08 36.50
CA PRO A 61 -76.23 0.18 36.68
C PRO A 61 -76.87 -0.28 35.36
N GLN A 62 -76.57 0.40 34.25
CA GLN A 62 -77.00 0.01 32.91
C GLN A 62 -76.38 -1.32 32.44
N ARG A 63 -75.10 -1.59 32.75
CA ARG A 63 -74.40 -2.79 32.28
C ARG A 63 -74.88 -4.07 32.97
N GLU A 64 -75.25 -3.98 34.25
CA GLU A 64 -75.89 -5.10 34.96
C GLU A 64 -77.23 -5.48 34.31
N GLY A 65 -77.98 -4.49 33.85
CA GLY A 65 -79.22 -4.69 33.09
C GLY A 65 -78.97 -5.39 31.76
N GLU A 66 -77.94 -4.99 31.02
CA GLU A 66 -77.54 -5.62 29.75
C GLU A 66 -77.06 -7.06 29.93
N ILE A 67 -76.21 -7.33 30.93
CA ILE A 67 -75.74 -8.68 31.25
C ILE A 67 -76.93 -9.58 31.60
N ARG A 68 -77.87 -9.09 32.41
CA ARG A 68 -79.07 -9.85 32.78
C ARG A 68 -79.98 -10.10 31.57
N SER A 69 -80.14 -9.10 30.70
CA SER A 69 -80.89 -9.23 29.45
C SER A 69 -80.27 -10.26 28.50
N ALA A 70 -78.95 -10.22 28.33
CA ALA A 70 -78.20 -11.19 27.53
C ALA A 70 -78.32 -12.61 28.10
N LEU A 71 -78.26 -12.77 29.43
CA LEU A 71 -78.43 -14.07 30.09
C LEU A 71 -79.85 -14.63 30.01
N ASN A 72 -80.87 -13.76 30.06
CA ASN A 72 -82.28 -14.17 29.98
C ASN A 72 -82.68 -14.56 28.55
N THR A 73 -82.26 -13.77 27.56
CA THR A 73 -82.59 -14.01 26.15
C THR A 73 -81.71 -15.12 25.55
N CYS A 74 -80.43 -15.14 25.92
CA CYS A 74 -79.39 -16.07 25.47
C CYS A 74 -79.46 -16.42 23.98
N THR A 75 -79.44 -15.40 23.13
CA THR A 75 -79.45 -15.56 21.68
C THR A 75 -78.05 -15.95 21.19
N ALA A 76 -77.98 -16.92 20.27
CA ALA A 76 -76.74 -17.35 19.61
C ALA A 76 -76.53 -16.69 18.22
N THR A 77 -77.56 -16.05 17.68
CA THR A 77 -77.52 -15.31 16.41
C THR A 77 -77.26 -13.82 16.66
N PRO A 78 -76.25 -13.22 16.02
CA PRO A 78 -76.08 -11.77 15.99
C PRO A 78 -77.32 -11.10 15.40
N ARG A 79 -77.62 -9.86 15.81
CA ARG A 79 -78.69 -9.08 15.20
C ARG A 79 -78.13 -8.41 13.94
N ASP A 80 -78.87 -8.44 12.82
CA ASP A 80 -78.48 -7.69 11.63
C ASP A 80 -78.26 -6.22 12.01
N THR A 81 -77.03 -5.75 11.83
CA THR A 81 -76.66 -4.35 12.09
C THR A 81 -77.49 -3.47 11.17
N VAL A 82 -78.47 -2.78 11.74
CA VAL A 82 -79.15 -1.66 11.07
C VAL A 82 -78.11 -0.56 10.91
N ASP A 83 -77.84 -0.24 9.65
CA ASP A 83 -77.05 0.85 9.10
C ASP A 83 -76.59 1.93 10.13
N GLY A 84 -75.27 2.01 10.34
CA GLY A 84 -74.61 3.26 10.75
C GLY A 84 -74.31 3.52 12.24
N SER A 85 -74.46 2.57 13.16
CA SER A 85 -74.01 2.77 14.55
C SER A 85 -72.63 2.15 14.83
N PHE A 86 -71.66 3.00 15.19
CA PHE A 86 -70.24 2.73 15.48
C PHE A 86 -70.00 1.79 16.68
N GLN A 87 -70.39 0.52 16.61
CA GLN A 87 -69.88 -0.48 17.56
C GLN A 87 -69.55 -1.79 16.83
N ASP A 88 -68.42 -1.80 16.11
CA ASP A 88 -67.70 -3.02 15.69
C ASP A 88 -67.08 -3.74 16.91
N THR A 89 -67.80 -3.77 18.02
CA THR A 89 -67.38 -4.38 19.28
C THR A 89 -68.17 -5.65 19.48
N TYR A 90 -67.45 -6.75 19.62
CA TYR A 90 -68.01 -8.03 19.94
C TYR A 90 -68.21 -8.11 21.45
N SER A 91 -69.38 -8.54 21.90
CA SER A 91 -69.65 -8.71 23.32
C SER A 91 -70.52 -9.94 23.56
N GLN A 92 -70.07 -10.82 24.45
CA GLN A 92 -70.79 -12.04 24.79
C GLN A 92 -70.57 -12.45 26.25
N VAL A 93 -71.56 -13.14 26.82
CA VAL A 93 -71.45 -13.78 28.14
C VAL A 93 -71.27 -15.28 27.93
N VAL A 94 -70.26 -15.86 28.56
CA VAL A 94 -69.98 -17.29 28.51
C VAL A 94 -70.20 -17.88 29.90
N ARG A 95 -71.10 -18.85 29.99
CA ARG A 95 -71.42 -19.56 31.24
C ARG A 95 -70.41 -20.68 31.51
N SER A 96 -70.35 -21.16 32.75
CA SER A 96 -69.50 -22.30 33.16
C SER A 96 -69.76 -23.61 32.39
N ASP A 97 -70.94 -23.80 31.82
CA ASP A 97 -71.29 -24.94 30.96
C ASP A 97 -70.80 -24.78 29.50
N GLY A 98 -70.19 -23.64 29.16
CA GLY A 98 -69.73 -23.31 27.82
C GLY A 98 -70.79 -22.69 26.91
N THR A 99 -72.01 -22.45 27.41
CA THR A 99 -73.06 -21.76 26.67
C THR A 99 -72.67 -20.30 26.44
N VAL A 100 -72.76 -19.85 25.20
CA VAL A 100 -72.46 -18.48 24.77
C VAL A 100 -73.77 -17.73 24.55
N CYS A 101 -73.98 -16.64 25.29
CA CYS A 101 -75.10 -15.73 25.13
C CYS A 101 -74.60 -14.38 24.60
N LEU A 102 -75.00 -13.97 23.40
CA LEU A 102 -74.58 -12.71 22.80
C LEU A 102 -75.30 -11.51 23.42
N PHE A 103 -74.63 -10.36 23.50
CA PHE A 103 -75.31 -9.10 23.80
C PHE A 103 -76.11 -8.62 22.57
N PRO A 104 -77.22 -7.89 22.76
CA PRO A 104 -78.02 -7.38 21.65
C PRO A 104 -77.27 -6.46 20.67
N SER A 105 -76.20 -5.81 21.13
CA SER A 105 -75.32 -4.92 20.36
C SER A 105 -74.04 -5.59 19.84
N SER A 106 -73.88 -6.91 20.00
CA SER A 106 -72.66 -7.60 19.56
C SER A 106 -72.60 -7.70 18.04
N ALA A 107 -71.45 -7.32 17.46
CA ALA A 107 -71.17 -7.45 16.04
C ALA A 107 -71.14 -8.92 15.56
N GLY A 108 -70.83 -9.87 16.44
CA GLY A 108 -70.74 -11.29 16.10
C GLY A 108 -70.47 -12.18 17.32
N ARG A 109 -70.19 -13.46 17.07
CA ARG A 109 -69.73 -14.42 18.09
C ARG A 109 -68.21 -14.57 18.06
N ILE A 110 -67.60 -14.59 19.24
CA ILE A 110 -66.16 -14.85 19.45
C ILE A 110 -65.96 -16.32 19.81
N ASP A 111 -64.94 -16.95 19.24
CA ASP A 111 -64.56 -18.32 19.60
C ASP A 111 -64.00 -18.40 21.02
N VAL A 112 -64.61 -19.26 21.84
CA VAL A 112 -64.24 -19.46 23.24
C VAL A 112 -63.07 -20.43 23.34
N THR A 113 -61.95 -19.94 23.85
CA THR A 113 -60.70 -20.70 23.98
C THR A 113 -60.54 -21.30 25.37
N ARG A 114 -59.45 -22.05 25.59
CA ARG A 114 -59.10 -22.58 26.91
C ARG A 114 -58.86 -21.45 27.93
N SER A 115 -58.18 -20.38 27.51
CA SER A 115 -57.87 -19.23 28.37
C SER A 115 -59.13 -18.60 28.95
N ASP A 116 -60.22 -18.52 28.19
CA ASP A 116 -61.47 -17.95 28.69
C ASP A 116 -62.12 -18.83 29.76
N ARG A 117 -62.06 -20.16 29.58
CA ARG A 117 -62.61 -21.13 30.53
C ARG A 117 -61.86 -21.09 31.86
N GLU A 118 -60.55 -20.85 31.82
CA GLU A 118 -59.73 -20.66 33.02
C GLU A 118 -60.14 -19.39 33.78
N VAL A 119 -60.40 -18.27 33.08
CA VAL A 119 -60.94 -17.05 33.69
C VAL A 119 -62.31 -17.30 34.32
N ILE A 120 -63.23 -18.00 33.63
CA ILE A 120 -64.54 -18.39 34.17
C ILE A 120 -64.37 -19.23 35.45
N ALA A 121 -63.47 -20.21 35.45
CA ALA A 121 -63.23 -21.07 36.61
C ALA A 121 -62.71 -20.27 37.82
N SER A 122 -61.92 -19.23 37.57
CA SER A 122 -61.38 -18.32 38.60
C SER A 122 -62.38 -17.29 39.14
N ALA A 123 -63.56 -17.16 38.54
CA ALA A 123 -64.53 -16.13 38.91
C ALA A 123 -64.95 -16.23 40.39
N GLY A 124 -64.90 -15.10 41.10
CA GLY A 124 -65.16 -15.00 42.55
C GLY A 124 -63.90 -14.97 43.44
N SER A 125 -62.71 -15.21 42.86
CA SER A 125 -61.42 -14.81 43.45
C SER A 125 -60.99 -13.47 42.84
N ALA A 126 -60.03 -12.76 43.44
CA ALA A 126 -59.53 -11.48 42.91
C ALA A 126 -58.75 -11.66 41.59
N SER A 127 -59.45 -12.00 40.50
CA SER A 127 -58.89 -12.12 39.15
C SER A 127 -59.15 -10.85 38.36
N SER A 128 -58.07 -10.27 37.83
CA SER A 128 -58.13 -9.23 36.79
C SER A 128 -58.58 -9.84 35.46
N GLY A 129 -59.08 -9.00 34.55
CA GLY A 129 -59.32 -9.43 33.18
C GLY A 129 -58.06 -9.93 32.49
N VAL A 130 -58.23 -10.80 31.50
CA VAL A 130 -57.14 -11.34 30.67
C VAL A 130 -57.36 -10.93 29.21
N HIS A 131 -56.35 -10.33 28.60
CA HIS A 131 -56.31 -10.04 27.17
C HIS A 131 -55.70 -11.21 26.39
N ARG A 132 -56.25 -11.50 25.22
CA ARG A 132 -55.73 -12.50 24.29
C ARG A 132 -56.12 -12.18 22.86
N ASP A 133 -55.39 -12.75 21.92
CA ASP A 133 -55.82 -12.79 20.52
C ASP A 133 -56.78 -13.97 20.31
N GLY A 134 -57.66 -13.85 19.33
CA GLY A 134 -58.67 -14.85 19.00
C GLY A 134 -59.25 -14.66 17.61
N THR A 135 -60.24 -15.49 17.29
CA THR A 135 -61.00 -15.41 16.06
C THR A 135 -62.48 -15.22 16.36
N ASP A 136 -63.18 -14.52 15.47
CA ASP A 136 -64.62 -14.55 15.45
C ASP A 136 -65.15 -15.77 14.68
N GLN A 137 -66.48 -15.92 14.64
CA GLN A 137 -67.17 -17.01 13.94
C GLN A 137 -66.87 -17.13 12.43
N ASN A 138 -66.34 -16.06 11.80
CA ASN A 138 -65.98 -16.03 10.39
C ASN A 138 -64.48 -16.31 10.18
N GLY A 139 -63.71 -16.45 11.26
CA GLY A 139 -62.26 -16.62 11.24
C GLY A 139 -61.49 -15.30 11.19
N ASP A 140 -62.16 -14.15 11.37
CA ASP A 140 -61.49 -12.85 11.38
C ASP A 140 -60.76 -12.63 12.73
N PRO A 141 -59.53 -12.08 12.72
CA PRO A 141 -58.73 -11.90 13.93
C PRO A 141 -59.31 -10.79 14.81
N VAL A 142 -59.44 -11.08 16.10
CA VAL A 142 -59.97 -10.16 17.12
C VAL A 142 -59.08 -10.16 18.35
N ARG A 143 -58.99 -9.00 19.03
CA ARG A 143 -58.41 -8.91 20.37
C ARG A 143 -59.51 -8.99 21.41
N VAL A 144 -59.40 -9.95 22.33
CA VAL A 144 -60.42 -10.30 23.31
C VAL A 144 -59.95 -9.94 24.71
N LEU A 145 -60.79 -9.23 25.47
CA LEU A 145 -60.69 -9.06 26.92
C LEU A 145 -61.75 -9.93 27.61
N THR A 146 -61.30 -10.86 28.44
CA THR A 146 -62.16 -11.77 29.20
C THR A 146 -62.18 -11.36 30.67
N LEU A 147 -63.37 -11.00 31.16
CA LEU A 147 -63.61 -10.54 32.52
C LEU A 147 -64.41 -11.59 33.32
N PRO A 148 -63.97 -11.98 34.51
CA PRO A 148 -64.70 -12.92 35.37
C PRO A 148 -66.01 -12.28 35.86
N LEU A 149 -67.09 -13.06 35.86
CA LEU A 149 -68.42 -12.64 36.32
C LEU A 149 -69.03 -13.70 37.23
N VAL A 150 -69.58 -13.29 38.37
CA VAL A 150 -70.38 -14.16 39.23
C VAL A 150 -71.85 -13.75 39.08
N ILE A 151 -72.66 -14.67 38.58
CA ILE A 151 -74.09 -14.46 38.40
C ILE A 151 -74.79 -14.98 39.65
N ASN A 152 -75.40 -14.08 40.42
CA ASN A 152 -76.21 -14.45 41.57
C ASN A 152 -77.66 -14.58 41.14
N ASN A 153 -78.26 -15.75 41.36
CA ASN A 153 -79.67 -15.95 41.07
C ASN A 153 -80.50 -15.73 42.36
N PRO A 154 -81.25 -14.61 42.47
CA PRO A 154 -81.98 -14.28 43.69
C PRO A 154 -83.15 -15.25 43.98
N THR A 155 -83.68 -15.97 42.97
CA THR A 155 -84.79 -16.92 43.16
C THR A 155 -84.32 -18.29 43.62
N THR A 156 -83.13 -18.75 43.22
CA THR A 156 -82.59 -20.06 43.63
C THR A 156 -81.52 -19.97 44.71
N LEU A 157 -81.10 -18.76 45.12
CA LEU A 157 -80.01 -18.51 46.07
C LEU A 157 -78.68 -19.18 45.68
N THR A 158 -78.49 -19.48 44.38
CA THR A 158 -77.27 -20.09 43.84
C THR A 158 -76.44 -19.06 43.08
N SER A 159 -75.12 -19.14 43.22
CA SER A 159 -74.17 -18.38 42.41
C SER A 159 -73.57 -19.27 41.32
N SER A 160 -73.58 -18.81 40.07
CA SER A 160 -72.92 -19.48 38.95
C SER A 160 -71.78 -18.63 38.40
N LYS A 161 -70.72 -19.29 37.94
CA LYS A 161 -69.56 -18.62 37.34
C LYS A 161 -69.78 -18.41 35.85
N ALA A 162 -69.40 -17.24 35.38
CA ALA A 162 -69.42 -16.85 33.98
C ALA A 162 -68.24 -15.91 33.68
N ALA A 163 -68.10 -15.52 32.42
CA ALA A 163 -67.24 -14.43 32.02
C ALA A 163 -67.92 -13.57 30.97
N VAL A 164 -67.60 -12.28 30.97
CA VAL A 164 -67.94 -11.36 29.90
C VAL A 164 -66.73 -11.25 28.99
N LEU A 165 -66.91 -11.56 27.71
CA LEU A 165 -65.90 -11.40 26.67
C LEU A 165 -66.27 -10.17 25.86
N VAL A 166 -65.32 -9.23 25.74
CA VAL A 166 -65.43 -8.07 24.86
C VAL A 166 -64.27 -8.11 23.89
N ALA A 167 -64.52 -7.93 22.60
CA ALA A 167 -63.46 -7.93 21.60
C ALA A 167 -63.64 -6.84 20.56
N VAL A 168 -62.53 -6.46 19.94
CA VAL A 168 -62.49 -5.55 18.79
C VAL A 168 -61.71 -6.20 17.63
N PRO A 169 -62.07 -5.93 16.37
CA PRO A 169 -61.42 -6.51 15.21
C PRO A 169 -59.99 -5.99 15.05
N LEU A 170 -59.03 -6.89 14.77
CA LEU A 170 -57.62 -6.56 14.56
C LEU A 170 -57.32 -6.14 13.12
N LYS A 171 -58.22 -6.38 12.17
CA LYS A 171 -58.03 -6.11 10.74
C LYS A 171 -57.52 -4.69 10.43
N GLY A 172 -58.05 -3.67 11.09
CA GLY A 172 -57.58 -2.29 10.90
C GLY A 172 -56.17 -2.05 11.45
N THR A 173 -55.86 -2.64 12.60
CA THR A 173 -54.52 -2.58 13.21
C THR A 173 -53.48 -3.35 12.39
N GLU A 174 -53.83 -4.55 11.93
CA GLU A 174 -52.99 -5.37 11.04
C GLU A 174 -52.73 -4.66 9.71
N SER A 175 -53.77 -4.10 9.07
CA SER A 175 -53.59 -3.30 7.84
C SER A 175 -52.66 -2.11 8.06
N THR A 176 -52.74 -1.44 9.21
CA THR A 176 -51.83 -0.33 9.56
C THR A 176 -50.39 -0.81 9.74
N LEU A 177 -50.20 -1.99 10.32
CA LEU A 177 -48.87 -2.60 10.48
C LEU A 177 -48.28 -3.08 9.15
N ASP A 178 -49.11 -3.58 8.24
CA ASP A 178 -48.72 -3.96 6.87
C ASP A 178 -48.32 -2.73 6.05
N ASP A 179 -49.09 -1.64 6.12
CA ASP A 179 -48.74 -0.37 5.48
C ASP A 179 -47.42 0.19 6.04
N LEU A 180 -47.24 0.13 7.36
CA LEU A 180 -45.98 0.52 8.00
C LEU A 180 -44.81 -0.35 7.52
N ALA A 181 -45.00 -1.67 7.44
CA ALA A 181 -43.97 -2.60 6.96
C ALA A 181 -43.59 -2.29 5.49
N LEU A 182 -44.56 -2.02 4.64
CA LEU A 182 -44.33 -1.64 3.24
C LEU A 182 -43.55 -0.32 3.14
N ILE A 183 -43.95 0.71 3.89
CA ILE A 183 -43.27 2.01 3.92
C ILE A 183 -41.82 1.83 4.40
N LEU A 184 -41.60 1.11 5.50
CA LEU A 184 -40.28 0.83 6.03
C LEU A 184 -39.42 0.08 5.00
N LEU A 185 -39.97 -0.91 4.30
CA LEU A 185 -39.26 -1.64 3.25
C LEU A 185 -38.84 -0.71 2.10
N LEU A 186 -39.76 0.12 1.60
CA LEU A 186 -39.48 1.04 0.48
C LEU A 186 -38.43 2.09 0.86
N VAL A 187 -38.59 2.74 2.01
CA VAL A 187 -37.63 3.74 2.52
C VAL A 187 -36.26 3.11 2.76
N SER A 188 -36.23 1.90 3.36
CA SER A 188 -34.99 1.15 3.55
C SER A 188 -34.31 0.82 2.23
N GLY A 189 -35.08 0.36 1.24
CA GLY A 189 -34.59 0.05 -0.10
C GLY A 189 -33.95 1.26 -0.79
N VAL A 190 -34.62 2.41 -0.77
CA VAL A 190 -34.09 3.66 -1.31
C VAL A 190 -32.81 4.08 -0.58
N GLY A 191 -32.79 3.99 0.75
CA GLY A 191 -31.62 4.31 1.57
C GLY A 191 -30.40 3.43 1.23
N VAL A 192 -30.60 2.12 1.06
CA VAL A 192 -29.53 1.18 0.70
C VAL A 192 -29.00 1.45 -0.72
N VAL A 193 -29.88 1.73 -1.68
CA VAL A 193 -29.48 2.09 -3.06
C VAL A 193 -28.67 3.40 -3.05
N GLY A 194 -29.16 4.42 -2.34
CA GLY A 194 -28.48 5.71 -2.20
C GLY A 194 -27.09 5.58 -1.56
N ALA A 195 -26.99 4.84 -0.46
CA ALA A 195 -25.72 4.59 0.22
C ALA A 195 -24.73 3.79 -0.65
N SER A 196 -25.24 2.82 -1.42
CA SER A 196 -24.42 2.04 -2.36
C SER A 196 -23.85 2.92 -3.47
N ALA A 197 -24.66 3.82 -4.04
CA ALA A 197 -24.24 4.76 -5.08
C ALA A 197 -23.21 5.76 -4.54
N ALA A 198 -23.45 6.33 -3.35
CA ALA A 198 -22.52 7.24 -2.70
C ALA A 198 -21.19 6.56 -2.36
N GLY A 199 -21.23 5.34 -1.79
CA GLY A 199 -20.04 4.55 -1.49
C GLY A 199 -19.20 4.25 -2.74
N LEU A 200 -19.86 3.94 -3.86
CA LEU A 200 -19.18 3.72 -5.13
C LEU A 200 -18.54 5.02 -5.68
N ALA A 201 -19.21 6.15 -5.57
CA ALA A 201 -18.68 7.44 -6.00
C ALA A 201 -17.44 7.84 -5.20
N VAL A 202 -17.48 7.72 -3.87
CA VAL A 202 -16.35 7.98 -2.97
C VAL A 202 -15.19 7.03 -3.27
N ALA A 203 -15.46 5.73 -3.43
CA ALA A 203 -14.43 4.75 -3.76
C ALA A 203 -13.76 5.04 -5.11
N ARG A 204 -14.52 5.51 -6.11
CA ARG A 204 -13.97 5.89 -7.42
C ARG A 204 -13.10 7.14 -7.33
N ALA A 205 -13.55 8.16 -6.60
CA ALA A 205 -12.79 9.39 -6.43
C ALA A 205 -11.49 9.15 -5.65
N GLY A 206 -11.57 8.48 -4.50
CA GLY A 206 -10.42 8.23 -3.62
C GLY A 206 -9.37 7.28 -4.20
N LEU A 207 -9.77 6.31 -5.02
CA LEU A 207 -8.84 5.35 -5.63
C LEU A 207 -8.39 5.74 -7.04
N ARG A 208 -8.80 6.89 -7.57
CA ARG A 208 -8.37 7.36 -8.91
C ARG A 208 -6.85 7.54 -9.02
N PRO A 209 -6.13 8.08 -8.01
CA PRO A 209 -4.68 8.23 -8.09
C PRO A 209 -3.93 6.88 -8.20
N VAL A 210 -4.45 5.83 -7.56
CA VAL A 210 -3.85 4.49 -7.58
C VAL A 210 -3.89 3.90 -9.00
N ASP A 211 -4.98 4.10 -9.74
CA ASP A 211 -5.06 3.68 -11.14
C ASP A 211 -4.03 4.40 -12.00
N ARG A 212 -3.84 5.72 -11.79
CA ARG A 212 -2.83 6.51 -12.52
C ARG A 212 -1.41 6.02 -12.25
N LEU A 213 -1.10 5.67 -11.00
CA LEU A 213 0.18 5.07 -10.64
C LEU A 213 0.37 3.71 -11.31
N THR A 214 -0.67 2.87 -11.31
CA THR A 214 -0.64 1.55 -11.97
C THR A 214 -0.39 1.71 -13.47
N GLU A 215 -1.12 2.61 -14.13
CA GLU A 215 -0.96 2.91 -15.55
C GLU A 215 0.44 3.45 -15.88
N ALA A 216 0.98 4.34 -15.04
CA ALA A 216 2.34 4.85 -15.19
C ALA A 216 3.37 3.73 -15.07
N VAL A 217 3.24 2.84 -14.09
CA VAL A 217 4.13 1.68 -13.91
C VAL A 217 4.05 0.73 -15.10
N GLU A 218 2.85 0.38 -15.56
CA GLU A 218 2.65 -0.47 -16.74
C GLU A 218 3.16 0.18 -18.02
N HIS A 219 3.07 1.51 -18.13
CA HIS A 219 3.67 2.27 -19.22
C HIS A 219 5.19 2.12 -19.20
N VAL A 220 5.85 2.48 -18.09
CA VAL A 220 7.32 2.35 -17.94
C VAL A 220 7.78 0.93 -18.20
N ALA A 221 7.07 -0.08 -17.70
CA ALA A 221 7.45 -1.48 -17.90
C ALA A 221 7.37 -1.94 -19.36
N ARG A 222 6.47 -1.34 -20.16
CA ARG A 222 6.24 -1.72 -21.56
C ARG A 222 7.06 -0.89 -22.55
N THR A 223 7.23 0.40 -22.28
CA THR A 223 7.86 1.35 -23.21
C THR A 223 9.29 1.71 -22.80
N GLU A 224 9.68 1.38 -21.55
CA GLU A 224 10.91 1.84 -20.91
C GLU A 224 11.06 3.37 -20.83
N ASP A 225 9.97 4.11 -21.04
CA ASP A 225 9.95 5.56 -20.98
C ASP A 225 10.04 6.05 -19.54
N LEU A 226 11.22 6.54 -19.15
CA LEU A 226 11.49 7.08 -17.81
C LEU A 226 11.12 8.56 -17.67
N GLY A 227 10.59 9.20 -18.72
CA GLY A 227 10.11 10.57 -18.71
C GLY A 227 8.74 10.73 -18.04
N VAL A 228 8.01 9.63 -17.84
CA VAL A 228 6.68 9.66 -17.20
C VAL A 228 6.79 10.19 -15.77
N ARG A 229 5.93 11.17 -15.44
CA ARG A 229 5.83 11.75 -14.10
C ARG A 229 4.38 11.73 -13.64
N ILE A 230 4.19 11.38 -12.38
CA ILE A 230 2.88 11.42 -11.74
C ILE A 230 2.72 12.79 -11.09
N PRO A 231 1.67 13.56 -11.42
CA PRO A 231 1.41 14.83 -10.76
C PRO A 231 1.07 14.57 -9.29
N VAL A 232 1.79 15.23 -8.40
CA VAL A 232 1.57 15.18 -6.95
C VAL A 232 1.22 16.58 -6.50
N ASP A 233 0.14 16.70 -5.72
CA ASP A 233 -0.20 17.95 -5.05
C ASP A 233 0.80 18.18 -3.90
N GLU A 234 1.44 19.35 -3.87
CA GLU A 234 2.48 19.67 -2.89
C GLU A 234 1.93 19.80 -1.48
N GLU A 235 0.63 20.12 -1.35
CA GLU A 235 -0.04 20.26 -0.06
C GLU A 235 -0.54 18.92 0.51
N SER A 236 -0.50 17.83 -0.29
CA SER A 236 -0.96 16.51 0.14
C SER A 236 0.17 15.68 0.75
N ASP A 237 -0.05 15.25 2.00
CA ASP A 237 0.85 14.37 2.76
C ASP A 237 0.28 12.97 3.03
N ASP A 238 -0.70 12.55 2.21
CA ASP A 238 -1.24 11.20 2.28
C ASP A 238 -0.25 10.12 1.78
N GLU A 239 -0.54 8.86 2.08
CA GLU A 239 0.30 7.73 1.68
C GLU A 239 0.46 7.62 0.15
N ILE A 240 -0.54 8.11 -0.59
CA ILE A 240 -0.57 8.09 -2.05
C ILE A 240 0.39 9.12 -2.64
N ALA A 241 0.44 10.32 -2.08
CA ALA A 241 1.39 11.37 -2.43
C ALA A 241 2.82 10.91 -2.13
N ARG A 242 3.06 10.31 -0.96
CA ARG A 242 4.36 9.74 -0.60
C ARG A 242 4.81 8.65 -1.58
N LEU A 243 3.90 7.75 -1.99
CA LEU A 243 4.18 6.70 -2.95
C LEU A 243 4.48 7.28 -4.34
N SER A 244 3.72 8.28 -4.78
CA SER A 244 3.91 8.95 -6.07
C SER A 244 5.24 9.70 -6.14
N ARG A 245 5.63 10.40 -5.06
CA ARG A 245 6.95 11.03 -4.91
C ARG A 245 8.07 9.99 -5.01
N SER A 246 7.95 8.88 -4.29
CA SER A 246 8.93 7.79 -4.30
C SER A 246 9.10 7.18 -5.70
N PHE A 247 7.99 6.99 -6.44
CA PHE A 247 8.02 6.53 -7.83
C PHE A 247 8.76 7.53 -8.73
N ASN A 248 8.43 8.82 -8.66
CA ASN A 248 9.09 9.87 -9.44
C ASN A 248 10.60 9.96 -9.15
N SER A 249 11.01 9.78 -7.89
CA SER A 249 12.43 9.74 -7.51
C SER A 249 13.14 8.52 -8.09
N MET A 250 12.52 7.34 -8.02
CA MET A 250 13.07 6.11 -8.60
C MET A 250 13.24 6.22 -10.12
N THR A 251 12.22 6.71 -10.86
CA THR A 251 12.31 6.87 -12.31
C THR A 251 13.36 7.91 -12.71
N SER A 252 13.51 8.99 -11.94
CA SER A 252 14.57 9.99 -12.15
C SER A 252 15.97 9.41 -11.93
N ALA A 253 16.18 8.64 -10.86
CA ALA A 253 17.46 7.98 -10.59
C ALA A 253 17.81 6.97 -11.69
N LEU A 254 16.82 6.21 -12.17
CA LEU A 254 17.03 5.25 -13.25
C LEU A 254 17.34 5.95 -14.59
N ALA A 255 16.68 7.08 -14.89
CA ALA A 255 16.95 7.88 -16.08
C ALA A 255 18.38 8.41 -16.07
N SER A 256 18.78 9.06 -14.97
CA SER A 256 20.13 9.55 -14.79
C SER A 256 21.19 8.45 -14.90
N SER A 257 20.92 7.26 -14.35
CA SER A 257 21.81 6.11 -14.49
C SER A 257 21.94 5.62 -15.94
N ARG A 258 20.86 5.65 -16.73
CA ARG A 258 20.90 5.27 -18.15
C ARG A 258 21.67 6.29 -18.98
N ASP A 259 21.44 7.58 -18.73
CA ASP A 259 22.16 8.66 -19.43
C ASP A 259 23.67 8.54 -19.19
N LEU A 260 24.09 8.30 -17.93
CA LEU A 260 25.49 8.10 -17.57
C LEU A 260 26.11 6.86 -18.26
N GLN A 261 25.34 5.77 -18.39
CA GLN A 261 25.79 4.57 -19.10
C GLN A 261 25.95 4.82 -20.60
N GLN A 262 25.00 5.52 -21.22
CA GLN A 262 25.09 5.87 -22.65
C GLN A 262 26.28 6.79 -22.93
N GLN A 263 26.51 7.77 -22.06
CA GLN A 263 27.66 8.67 -22.15
C GLN A 263 28.99 7.89 -22.05
N LEU A 264 29.10 6.96 -21.09
CA LEU A 264 30.27 6.08 -20.97
C LEU A 264 30.53 5.27 -22.26
N ILE A 265 29.48 4.72 -22.88
CA ILE A 265 29.60 3.95 -24.14
C ILE A 265 30.04 4.86 -25.29
N ALA A 266 29.47 6.05 -25.39
CA ALA A 266 29.81 7.02 -26.42
C ALA A 266 31.28 7.46 -26.30
N ASP A 267 31.70 7.85 -25.10
CA ASP A 267 33.07 8.30 -24.82
C ASP A 267 34.08 7.17 -25.08
N ALA A 268 33.79 5.95 -24.61
CA ALA A 268 34.62 4.77 -24.90
C ALA A 268 34.74 4.52 -26.41
N GLY A 269 33.64 4.65 -27.15
CA GLY A 269 33.63 4.50 -28.60
C GLY A 269 34.52 5.53 -29.32
N HIS A 270 34.55 6.76 -28.82
CA HIS A 270 35.44 7.81 -29.34
C HIS A 270 36.92 7.52 -29.04
N GLU A 271 37.24 7.19 -27.78
CA GLU A 271 38.61 6.94 -27.36
C GLU A 271 39.21 5.65 -27.97
N LEU A 272 38.39 4.65 -28.29
CA LEU A 272 38.85 3.44 -29.00
C LEU A 272 39.12 3.72 -30.49
N ARG A 273 38.39 4.64 -31.14
CA ARG A 273 38.49 4.90 -32.59
C ARG A 273 39.82 5.53 -32.97
N THR A 274 40.36 6.41 -32.13
CA THR A 274 41.61 7.14 -32.37
C THR A 274 42.84 6.21 -32.50
N PRO A 275 43.18 5.38 -31.49
CA PRO A 275 44.32 4.46 -31.59
C PRO A 275 44.10 3.41 -32.69
N LEU A 276 42.86 2.96 -32.90
CA LEU A 276 42.55 1.99 -33.96
C LEU A 276 42.81 2.58 -35.36
N THR A 277 42.46 3.85 -35.57
CA THR A 277 42.69 4.55 -36.84
C THR A 277 44.18 4.74 -37.10
N SER A 278 44.94 5.18 -36.10
CA SER A 278 46.39 5.32 -36.21
C SER A 278 47.07 3.98 -36.48
N LEU A 279 46.60 2.91 -35.83
CA LEU A 279 47.16 1.57 -35.99
C LEU A 279 46.91 1.06 -37.40
N ARG A 280 45.69 1.26 -37.90
CA ARG A 280 45.32 0.93 -39.27
C ARG A 280 46.19 1.69 -40.28
N THR A 281 46.36 3.00 -40.12
CA THR A 281 47.20 3.81 -41.00
C THR A 281 48.66 3.35 -40.98
N ASN A 282 49.23 3.07 -39.80
CA ASN A 282 50.60 2.61 -39.69
C ASN A 282 50.81 1.24 -40.35
N ILE A 283 49.87 0.30 -40.16
CA ILE A 283 49.92 -1.01 -40.82
C ILE A 283 49.73 -0.87 -42.33
N GLU A 284 48.77 -0.06 -42.81
CA GLU A 284 48.56 0.20 -44.24
C GLU A 284 49.82 0.76 -44.92
N LEU A 285 50.56 1.65 -44.25
CA LEU A 285 51.84 2.17 -44.76
C LEU A 285 52.91 1.08 -44.84
N LEU A 286 53.02 0.24 -43.82
CA LEU A 286 53.96 -0.89 -43.81
C LEU A 286 53.62 -1.90 -44.92
N THR A 287 52.35 -2.28 -45.07
CA THR A 287 51.89 -3.21 -46.10
C THR A 287 52.12 -2.66 -47.51
N ARG A 288 51.80 -1.38 -47.76
CA ARG A 288 52.04 -0.75 -49.08
C ARG A 288 53.52 -0.75 -49.47
N SER A 289 54.43 -0.57 -48.51
CA SER A 289 55.87 -0.62 -48.76
C SER A 289 56.33 -2.00 -49.22
N GLU A 290 55.83 -3.06 -48.57
CA GLU A 290 56.10 -4.46 -48.95
C GLU A 290 55.52 -4.79 -50.34
N GLU A 291 54.28 -4.37 -50.64
CA GLU A 291 53.61 -4.66 -51.91
C GLU A 291 54.20 -3.93 -53.12
N THR A 292 54.58 -2.66 -52.95
CA THR A 292 55.11 -1.83 -54.05
C THR A 292 56.61 -1.99 -54.26
N GLY A 293 57.30 -2.69 -53.35
CA GLY A 293 58.76 -2.82 -53.36
C GLY A 293 59.51 -1.51 -53.10
N ARG A 294 58.81 -0.43 -52.70
CA ARG A 294 59.41 0.86 -52.34
C ARG A 294 59.79 0.82 -50.85
N PRO A 295 61.08 0.73 -50.49
CA PRO A 295 61.47 0.56 -49.10
C PRO A 295 61.22 1.84 -48.30
N ILE A 296 60.55 1.70 -47.15
CA ILE A 296 60.52 2.73 -46.10
C ILE A 296 61.94 2.80 -45.48
N PRO A 297 62.49 4.01 -45.26
CA PRO A 297 63.76 4.16 -44.55
C PRO A 297 63.76 3.37 -43.23
N PRO A 298 64.86 2.70 -42.85
CA PRO A 298 64.88 1.82 -41.69
C PRO A 298 64.51 2.53 -40.38
N ALA A 299 64.85 3.81 -40.25
CA ALA A 299 64.44 4.65 -39.11
C ALA A 299 62.92 4.85 -39.04
N ASP A 300 62.29 5.19 -40.16
CA ASP A 300 60.83 5.41 -40.24
C ASP A 300 60.06 4.09 -40.03
N ARG A 301 60.58 2.98 -40.56
CA ARG A 301 60.00 1.64 -40.32
C ARG A 301 60.05 1.26 -38.84
N ALA A 302 61.18 1.53 -38.17
CA ALA A 302 61.31 1.31 -36.73
C ALA A 302 60.34 2.20 -35.94
N ALA A 303 60.17 3.47 -36.34
CA ALA A 303 59.21 4.39 -35.73
C ALA A 303 57.76 3.93 -35.91
N LEU A 304 57.37 3.44 -37.10
CA LEU A 304 56.03 2.89 -37.35
C LEU A 304 55.75 1.65 -36.50
N LEU A 305 56.69 0.70 -36.42
CA LEU A 305 56.55 -0.50 -35.59
C LEU A 305 56.49 -0.16 -34.08
N ALA A 306 57.30 0.80 -33.64
CA ALA A 306 57.24 1.31 -32.27
C ALA A 306 55.88 1.96 -31.96
N SER A 307 55.35 2.74 -32.92
CA SER A 307 54.03 3.37 -32.81
C SER A 307 52.90 2.34 -32.74
N VAL A 308 52.92 1.29 -33.57
CA VAL A 308 51.96 0.17 -33.49
C VAL A 308 52.02 -0.52 -32.13
N LYS A 309 53.22 -0.82 -31.61
CA LYS A 309 53.38 -1.44 -30.29
C LYS A 309 52.84 -0.55 -29.17
N ALA A 310 53.10 0.76 -29.23
CA ALA A 310 52.60 1.72 -28.26
C ALA A 310 51.06 1.77 -28.28
N GLN A 311 50.45 1.87 -29.46
CA GLN A 311 48.99 1.93 -29.62
C GLN A 311 48.29 0.64 -29.18
N MET A 312 48.87 -0.54 -29.44
CA MET A 312 48.33 -1.81 -28.92
C MET A 312 48.36 -1.86 -27.39
N THR A 313 49.43 -1.33 -26.79
CA THR A 313 49.57 -1.27 -25.33
C THR A 313 48.54 -0.31 -24.73
N GLU A 314 48.35 0.86 -25.35
CA GLU A 314 47.34 1.84 -24.95
C GLU A 314 45.92 1.30 -25.09
N LEU A 315 45.61 0.60 -26.17
CA LEU A 315 44.31 -0.04 -26.39
C LEU A 315 44.04 -1.12 -25.33
N ALA A 316 45.02 -1.96 -25.00
CA ALA A 316 44.89 -2.98 -23.97
C ALA A 316 44.63 -2.37 -22.59
N ALA A 317 45.32 -1.27 -22.25
CA ALA A 317 45.09 -0.52 -21.02
C ALA A 317 43.67 0.07 -20.98
N LEU A 318 43.24 0.72 -22.06
CA LEU A 318 41.91 1.33 -22.18
C LEU A 318 40.78 0.27 -22.03
N ILE A 319 40.91 -0.89 -22.67
CA ILE A 319 39.95 -1.99 -22.52
C ILE A 319 39.92 -2.49 -21.07
N GLY A 320 41.10 -2.65 -20.44
CA GLY A 320 41.18 -3.06 -19.04
C GLY A 320 40.57 -2.03 -18.08
N ASP A 321 40.68 -0.73 -18.37
CA ASP A 321 40.06 0.36 -17.61
C ASP A 321 38.54 0.37 -17.80
N LEU A 322 38.06 0.20 -19.03
CA LEU A 322 36.64 0.14 -19.35
C LEU A 322 35.94 -1.07 -18.70
N GLN A 323 36.60 -2.24 -18.68
CA GLN A 323 36.10 -3.43 -17.99
C GLN A 323 35.96 -3.21 -16.48
N GLU A 324 36.83 -2.41 -15.88
CA GLU A 324 36.71 -2.06 -14.47
C GLU A 324 35.54 -1.11 -14.23
N LEU A 325 35.39 -0.11 -15.10
CA LEU A 325 34.29 0.85 -15.01
C LEU A 325 32.92 0.22 -15.27
N SER A 326 32.83 -0.82 -16.10
CA SER A 326 31.58 -1.51 -16.43
C SER A 326 31.14 -2.55 -15.40
N ARG A 327 31.98 -2.89 -14.42
CA ARG A 327 31.57 -3.80 -13.34
C ARG A 327 30.42 -3.19 -12.54
N PRO A 328 29.28 -3.91 -12.42
CA PRO A 328 28.11 -3.41 -11.70
C PRO A 328 28.43 -3.20 -10.22
N ASP A 329 27.97 -2.08 -9.64
CA ASP A 329 28.05 -1.76 -8.20
C ASP A 329 27.14 -2.65 -7.34
N THR A 330 26.71 -3.81 -7.83
CA THR A 330 25.92 -4.73 -7.03
C THR A 330 26.82 -5.30 -5.95
N GLY A 331 26.62 -4.86 -4.71
CA GLY A 331 27.36 -5.28 -3.50
C GLY A 331 27.36 -6.79 -3.21
N GLN A 332 26.87 -7.62 -4.13
CA GLN A 332 26.88 -9.08 -4.09
C GLN A 332 28.07 -9.70 -4.84
N HIS A 333 28.82 -8.96 -5.66
CA HIS A 333 29.97 -9.50 -6.41
C HIS A 333 31.28 -8.68 -6.30
N SER A 334 31.43 -7.78 -5.32
CA SER A 334 32.78 -7.30 -4.94
C SER A 334 33.65 -8.52 -4.66
N GLY A 335 34.85 -8.58 -5.23
CA GLY A 335 35.85 -9.55 -4.81
C GLY A 335 36.08 -9.37 -3.32
N ARG A 336 35.48 -10.26 -2.51
CA ARG A 336 35.48 -10.32 -1.02
C ARG A 336 36.26 -9.17 -0.36
N THR A 337 35.62 -8.01 -0.20
CA THR A 337 36.21 -6.90 0.55
C THR A 337 36.71 -7.44 1.88
N ARG A 338 38.02 -7.35 2.10
CA ARG A 338 38.68 -7.95 3.26
C ARG A 338 39.58 -6.91 3.91
N ILE A 339 40.01 -7.21 5.12
CA ILE A 339 41.02 -6.38 5.77
C ILE A 339 42.34 -6.66 5.07
N VAL A 340 42.94 -5.61 4.51
CA VAL A 340 44.21 -5.66 3.77
C VAL A 340 45.22 -4.75 4.47
N ALA A 341 46.48 -5.21 4.53
CA ALA A 341 47.60 -4.36 4.88
C ALA A 341 47.84 -3.39 3.72
N TRP A 342 47.54 -2.11 3.93
CA TRP A 342 47.69 -1.08 2.90
C TRP A 342 49.16 -0.88 2.56
N HIS A 343 50.04 -0.85 3.55
CA HIS A 343 51.49 -0.79 3.36
C HIS A 343 52.03 -1.89 2.42
N ASP A 344 51.62 -3.15 2.61
CA ASP A 344 52.00 -4.26 1.71
C ASP A 344 51.47 -4.05 0.27
N THR A 345 50.27 -3.48 0.15
CA THR A 345 49.65 -3.19 -1.14
C THR A 345 50.40 -2.08 -1.89
N VAL A 346 50.80 -1.03 -1.18
CA VAL A 346 51.64 0.06 -1.74
C VAL A 346 53.01 -0.49 -2.11
N GLU A 347 53.62 -1.32 -1.27
CA GLU A 347 54.92 -1.94 -1.55
C GLU A 347 54.85 -2.83 -2.80
N ALA A 348 53.78 -3.61 -2.96
CA ALA A 348 53.55 -4.42 -4.16
C ALA A 348 53.42 -3.55 -5.43
N ALA A 349 52.68 -2.44 -5.35
CA ALA A 349 52.55 -1.47 -6.43
C ALA A 349 53.91 -0.83 -6.79
N LEU A 350 54.70 -0.43 -5.79
CA LEU A 350 56.05 0.13 -5.97
C LEU A 350 56.99 -0.87 -6.65
N ARG A 351 56.98 -2.14 -6.24
CA ARG A 351 57.76 -3.21 -6.92
C ARG A 351 57.37 -3.32 -8.38
N ARG A 352 56.07 -3.27 -8.68
CA ARG A 352 55.54 -3.36 -10.04
C ARG A 352 55.93 -2.14 -10.91
N ALA A 353 55.92 -0.95 -10.32
CA ALA A 353 56.36 0.28 -10.99
C ALA A 353 57.86 0.24 -11.33
N ARG A 354 58.72 -0.24 -10.42
CA ARG A 354 60.17 -0.38 -10.65
C ARG A 354 60.50 -1.31 -11.84
N LEU A 355 59.72 -2.35 -12.06
CA LEU A 355 59.91 -3.29 -13.18
C LEU A 355 59.62 -2.66 -14.56
N ARG A 356 58.84 -1.56 -14.60
CA ARG A 356 58.45 -0.90 -15.86
C ARG A 356 59.49 0.11 -16.37
N GLY A 357 60.42 0.55 -15.53
CA GLY A 357 61.43 1.55 -15.90
C GLY A 357 62.73 1.38 -15.09
N PRO A 358 63.82 0.86 -15.69
CA PRO A 358 65.11 0.63 -15.01
C PRO A 358 65.85 1.88 -14.48
N GLY A 359 65.25 3.07 -14.53
CA GLY A 359 65.81 4.34 -14.05
C GLY A 359 64.88 5.13 -13.13
N LEU A 360 63.84 4.48 -12.59
CA LEU A 360 62.87 5.09 -11.69
C LEU A 360 63.39 5.12 -10.26
N THR A 361 63.63 6.31 -9.73
CA THR A 361 63.92 6.53 -8.31
C THR A 361 62.59 6.66 -7.58
N LEU A 362 62.27 5.72 -6.69
CA LEU A 362 61.07 5.77 -5.84
C LEU A 362 61.52 5.78 -4.39
N ASP A 363 61.34 6.91 -3.69
CA ASP A 363 61.60 7.03 -2.26
C ASP A 363 60.30 6.75 -1.49
N ALA A 364 60.34 5.81 -0.55
CA ALA A 364 59.14 5.29 0.09
C ALA A 364 59.29 5.17 1.61
N ASP A 365 58.41 5.87 2.33
CA ASP A 365 58.27 5.79 3.80
C ASP A 365 56.88 5.28 4.16
N LEU A 366 56.78 3.98 4.48
CA LEU A 366 55.50 3.28 4.66
C LEU A 366 55.30 2.82 6.10
N HIS A 367 54.27 3.34 6.77
CA HIS A 367 53.87 2.91 8.11
C HIS A 367 52.71 1.91 8.05
N PRO A 368 52.63 0.93 8.99
CA PRO A 368 51.55 -0.04 9.03
C PRO A 368 50.17 0.60 9.15
N TRP A 369 49.26 0.18 8.27
CA TRP A 369 47.85 0.55 8.30
C TRP A 369 47.01 -0.53 7.62
N TYR A 370 45.83 -0.82 8.18
CA TYR A 370 44.93 -1.88 7.74
C TYR A 370 43.57 -1.29 7.37
N VAL A 371 43.09 -1.61 6.17
CA VAL A 371 41.85 -1.06 5.60
C VAL A 371 40.94 -2.16 5.09
N ARG A 372 39.64 -1.88 5.01
CA ARG A 372 38.66 -2.79 4.40
C ARG A 372 38.49 -2.43 2.93
N ALA A 373 39.13 -3.18 2.04
CA ALA A 373 39.10 -2.92 0.60
C ALA A 373 39.17 -4.22 -0.21
N GLU A 374 38.92 -4.11 -1.52
CA GLU A 374 39.30 -5.16 -2.47
C GLU A 374 40.81 -5.04 -2.78
N PRO A 375 41.63 -6.07 -2.53
CA PRO A 375 43.08 -5.99 -2.68
C PRO A 375 43.53 -5.60 -4.10
N SER A 376 42.94 -6.23 -5.12
CA SER A 376 43.26 -6.00 -6.53
C SER A 376 42.92 -4.58 -6.98
N ALA A 377 41.74 -4.09 -6.58
CA ALA A 377 41.30 -2.73 -6.90
C ALA A 377 42.19 -1.70 -6.22
N LEU A 378 42.50 -1.89 -4.93
CA LEU A 378 43.35 -0.97 -4.17
C LEU A 378 44.78 -0.92 -4.74
N GLU A 379 45.39 -2.08 -5.04
CA GLU A 379 46.71 -2.12 -5.68
C GLU A 379 46.72 -1.38 -7.01
N ARG A 380 45.68 -1.58 -7.84
CA ARG A 380 45.55 -0.90 -9.13
C ARG A 380 45.39 0.61 -8.98
N ALA A 381 44.62 1.09 -7.99
CA ALA A 381 44.51 2.51 -7.70
C ALA A 381 45.89 3.12 -7.37
N VAL A 382 46.70 2.45 -6.54
CA VAL A 382 48.06 2.92 -6.25
C VAL A 382 48.93 2.91 -7.51
N VAL A 383 48.86 1.86 -8.32
CA VAL A 383 49.60 1.80 -9.60
C VAL A 383 49.21 2.94 -10.53
N ASN A 384 47.92 3.29 -10.63
CA ASN A 384 47.47 4.41 -11.47
C ASN A 384 48.01 5.76 -10.99
N ILE A 385 48.07 5.98 -9.67
CA ILE A 385 48.67 7.20 -9.10
C ILE A 385 50.17 7.25 -9.41
N LEU A 386 50.88 6.13 -9.22
CA LEU A 386 52.32 6.04 -9.50
C LEU A 386 52.62 6.21 -10.99
N ASP A 387 51.86 5.56 -11.87
CA ASP A 387 52.02 5.67 -13.33
C ASP A 387 51.82 7.14 -13.77
N ASN A 388 50.88 7.88 -13.16
CA ASN A 388 50.73 9.32 -13.40
C ASN A 388 51.93 10.14 -12.89
N ALA A 389 52.36 9.92 -11.64
CA ALA A 389 53.49 10.63 -11.07
C ALA A 389 54.78 10.45 -11.89
N VAL A 390 55.03 9.23 -12.37
CA VAL A 390 56.16 8.90 -13.25
C VAL A 390 56.02 9.54 -14.63
N LYS A 391 54.82 9.54 -15.20
CA LYS A 391 54.56 10.05 -16.55
C LYS A 391 54.73 11.57 -16.64
N PHE A 392 54.37 12.30 -15.60
CA PHE A 392 54.41 13.76 -15.57
C PHE A 392 55.66 14.33 -14.87
N GLY A 393 56.41 13.49 -14.15
CA GLY A 393 57.69 13.86 -13.57
C GLY A 393 58.80 14.04 -14.61
N PRO A 394 59.77 14.94 -14.38
CA PRO A 394 60.97 15.05 -15.20
C PRO A 394 61.77 13.72 -15.21
N PRO A 395 62.47 13.36 -16.29
CA PRO A 395 63.29 12.17 -16.32
C PRO A 395 64.36 12.19 -15.22
N GLY A 396 64.43 11.12 -14.41
CA GLY A 396 65.46 10.94 -13.38
C GLY A 396 65.18 11.61 -12.03
N THR A 397 64.03 12.28 -11.86
CA THR A 397 63.59 12.75 -10.54
C THR A 397 62.96 11.61 -9.72
N ALA A 398 63.05 11.71 -8.40
CA ALA A 398 62.45 10.74 -7.50
C ALA A 398 60.95 10.99 -7.32
N VAL A 399 60.13 9.95 -7.25
CA VAL A 399 58.73 10.06 -6.79
C VAL A 399 58.71 9.74 -5.31
N ASP A 400 58.21 10.66 -4.50
CA ASP A 400 58.18 10.52 -3.03
C ASP A 400 56.83 9.90 -2.62
N VAL A 401 56.87 8.77 -1.91
CA VAL A 401 55.70 8.02 -1.49
C VAL A 401 55.71 7.86 0.02
N ARG A 402 54.68 8.38 0.70
CA ARG A 402 54.55 8.29 2.16
C ARG A 402 53.20 7.72 2.53
N LEU A 403 53.17 6.75 3.43
CA LEU A 403 51.94 6.24 4.04
C LEU A 403 52.04 6.39 5.56
N ALA A 404 51.17 7.20 6.16
CA ALA A 404 51.07 7.37 7.60
C ALA A 404 49.62 7.66 8.00
N ASP A 405 49.16 7.08 9.12
CA ASP A 405 47.81 7.32 9.70
C ASP A 405 46.65 7.19 8.69
N GLY A 406 46.75 6.21 7.77
CA GLY A 406 45.75 5.98 6.73
C GLY A 406 45.74 7.01 5.61
N VAL A 407 46.79 7.82 5.50
CA VAL A 407 46.99 8.79 4.42
C VAL A 407 48.20 8.39 3.58
N LEU A 408 47.95 8.03 2.33
CA LEU A 408 48.95 7.82 1.30
C LEU A 408 49.14 9.13 0.52
N THR A 409 50.35 9.67 0.52
CA THR A 409 50.74 10.79 -0.36
C THR A 409 51.75 10.32 -1.39
N VAL A 410 51.51 10.63 -2.65
CA VAL A 410 52.45 10.43 -3.77
C VAL A 410 52.76 11.78 -4.36
N ARG A 411 54.02 12.21 -4.29
CA ARG A 411 54.51 13.48 -4.82
C ARG A 411 55.32 13.23 -6.08
N ASP A 412 54.97 13.92 -7.17
CA ASP A 412 55.84 14.11 -8.33
C ASP A 412 56.52 15.49 -8.28
N HIS A 413 57.53 15.67 -9.15
CA HIS A 413 58.22 16.95 -9.35
C HIS A 413 57.95 17.50 -10.77
N GLY A 414 56.76 17.23 -11.29
CA GLY A 414 56.30 17.68 -12.61
C GLY A 414 55.93 19.16 -12.65
N PRO A 415 55.32 19.63 -13.75
CA PRO A 415 54.89 21.02 -13.89
C PRO A 415 53.68 21.41 -13.00
N GLY A 416 53.13 20.46 -12.24
CA GLY A 416 51.90 20.66 -11.46
C GLY A 416 50.64 20.66 -12.33
N ILE A 417 49.48 20.81 -11.68
CA ILE A 417 48.17 20.91 -12.33
C ILE A 417 47.60 22.32 -12.14
N PRO A 418 47.16 23.00 -13.20
CA PRO A 418 46.50 24.30 -13.10
C PRO A 418 45.24 24.26 -12.19
N ALA A 419 44.99 25.35 -11.46
CA ALA A 419 43.90 25.39 -10.48
C ALA A 419 42.49 25.25 -11.08
N ASP A 420 42.31 25.68 -12.34
CA ASP A 420 41.09 25.52 -13.13
C ASP A 420 40.88 24.08 -13.62
N GLU A 421 41.94 23.28 -13.68
CA GLU A 421 41.88 21.88 -14.10
C GLU A 421 41.60 20.93 -12.92
N LEU A 422 42.03 21.28 -11.70
CA LEU A 422 41.87 20.46 -10.48
C LEU A 422 40.44 19.92 -10.22
N PRO A 423 39.34 20.64 -10.49
CA PRO A 423 37.99 20.10 -10.30
C PRO A 423 37.66 18.94 -11.25
N HIS A 424 38.35 18.82 -12.38
CA HIS A 424 38.02 17.93 -13.48
C HIS A 424 38.96 16.72 -13.60
N VAL A 425 40.08 16.70 -12.87
CA VAL A 425 41.11 15.63 -12.99
C VAL A 425 40.60 14.23 -12.67
N PHE A 426 39.50 14.12 -11.92
CA PHE A 426 38.84 12.85 -11.59
C PHE A 426 37.67 12.51 -12.52
N ASP A 427 37.31 13.41 -13.45
CA ASP A 427 36.29 13.16 -14.46
C ASP A 427 36.78 12.09 -15.44
N ARG A 428 35.84 11.28 -15.94
CA ARG A 428 36.16 10.18 -16.87
C ARG A 428 36.62 10.75 -18.20
N PHE A 429 37.69 10.16 -18.75
CA PHE A 429 38.29 10.53 -20.04
C PHE A 429 38.84 11.96 -20.08
N TRP A 430 38.82 12.68 -18.96
CA TRP A 430 39.37 14.02 -18.90
C TRP A 430 40.90 13.97 -19.00
N ARG A 431 41.47 14.87 -19.80
CA ARG A 431 42.90 15.00 -20.02
C ARG A 431 43.26 16.48 -20.14
N SER A 432 44.34 16.88 -19.46
CA SER A 432 44.85 18.24 -19.57
C SER A 432 45.18 18.59 -21.04
N PRO A 433 44.78 19.78 -21.53
CA PRO A 433 45.06 20.22 -22.89
C PRO A 433 46.54 20.16 -23.28
N THR A 434 47.44 20.45 -22.34
CA THR A 434 48.90 20.45 -22.50
C THR A 434 49.49 19.03 -22.49
N ALA A 435 48.77 18.06 -21.92
CA ALA A 435 49.17 16.65 -21.79
C ALA A 435 48.57 15.73 -22.87
N ARG A 436 47.80 16.25 -23.83
CA ARG A 436 47.12 15.45 -24.87
C ARG A 436 48.06 14.64 -25.77
N ALA A 437 49.31 15.09 -25.93
CA ALA A 437 50.31 14.38 -26.72
C ALA A 437 50.92 13.15 -26.01
N LEU A 438 50.78 13.03 -24.68
CA LEU A 438 51.32 11.89 -23.93
C LEU A 438 50.31 10.73 -23.87
N PRO A 439 50.70 9.47 -24.09
CA PRO A 439 49.79 8.32 -24.15
C PRO A 439 49.00 8.13 -22.84
N GLY A 440 47.68 7.88 -22.91
CA GLY A 440 46.84 7.66 -21.73
C GLY A 440 45.34 7.91 -21.95
N SER A 441 44.51 7.09 -21.28
CA SER A 441 43.05 7.03 -21.45
C SER A 441 42.26 8.14 -20.74
N GLY A 442 42.86 8.86 -19.78
CA GLY A 442 42.11 9.76 -18.89
C GLY A 442 41.17 9.02 -17.92
N LEU A 443 41.21 7.69 -17.84
CA LEU A 443 40.38 6.90 -16.93
C LEU A 443 41.06 6.61 -15.59
N GLY A 444 42.40 6.67 -15.54
CA GLY A 444 43.19 6.23 -14.38
C GLY A 444 42.77 6.89 -13.06
N LEU A 445 42.65 8.22 -13.02
CA LEU A 445 42.25 8.95 -11.81
C LEU A 445 40.77 8.76 -11.44
N SER A 446 39.89 8.60 -12.43
CA SER A 446 38.48 8.28 -12.18
C SER A 446 38.31 6.89 -11.53
N ILE A 447 39.16 5.92 -11.89
CA ILE A 447 39.22 4.59 -11.27
C ILE A 447 39.74 4.70 -9.83
N VAL A 448 40.75 5.54 -9.59
CA VAL A 448 41.26 5.83 -8.24
C VAL A 448 40.13 6.39 -7.37
N ALA A 449 39.44 7.44 -7.83
CA ALA A 449 38.35 8.07 -7.09
C ALA A 449 37.24 7.06 -6.74
N ARG A 450 36.80 6.26 -7.72
CA ARG A 450 35.81 5.20 -7.49
C ARG A 450 36.27 4.18 -6.45
N THR A 451 37.51 3.68 -6.58
CA THR A 451 38.06 2.65 -5.68
C THR A 451 38.17 3.17 -4.25
N VAL A 452 38.65 4.39 -4.09
CA VAL A 452 38.81 5.05 -2.79
C VAL A 452 37.45 5.31 -2.14
N GLN A 453 36.47 5.78 -2.91
CA GLN A 453 35.11 6.01 -2.43
C GLN A 453 34.41 4.70 -2.03
N GLN A 454 34.61 3.61 -2.79
CA GLN A 454 34.11 2.28 -2.44
C GLN A 454 34.74 1.72 -1.16
N ALA A 455 35.98 2.08 -0.86
CA ALA A 455 36.66 1.78 0.40
C ALA A 455 36.28 2.75 1.54
N GLY A 456 35.37 3.71 1.29
CA GLY A 456 34.87 4.66 2.27
C GLY A 456 35.83 5.83 2.59
N GLY A 457 36.76 6.12 1.69
CA GLY A 457 37.75 7.18 1.85
C GLY A 457 37.60 8.34 0.87
N GLU A 458 38.64 9.17 0.81
CA GLU A 458 38.70 10.39 0.00
C GLU A 458 40.04 10.47 -0.76
N VAL A 459 40.02 11.02 -1.97
CA VAL A 459 41.21 11.30 -2.77
C VAL A 459 41.22 12.76 -3.23
N SER A 460 42.38 13.39 -3.22
CA SER A 460 42.58 14.76 -3.70
C SER A 460 43.93 14.92 -4.41
N LEU A 461 44.03 15.94 -5.25
CA LEU A 461 45.26 16.38 -5.89
C LEU A 461 45.49 17.84 -5.50
N THR A 462 46.69 18.14 -5.01
CA THR A 462 47.08 19.50 -4.62
C THR A 462 48.44 19.85 -5.22
N PRO A 463 48.72 21.14 -5.49
CA PRO A 463 50.08 21.58 -5.82
C PRO A 463 51.07 21.19 -4.73
N ALA A 464 52.32 20.88 -5.12
CA ALA A 464 53.37 20.63 -4.14
C ALA A 464 53.70 21.90 -3.32
N PRO A 465 54.05 21.77 -2.03
CA PRO A 465 54.31 22.93 -1.15
C PRO A 465 55.43 23.86 -1.64
N ASP A 466 56.41 23.30 -2.37
CA ASP A 466 57.58 24.02 -2.88
C ASP A 466 57.36 24.60 -4.29
N GLY A 467 56.14 24.51 -4.83
CA GLY A 467 55.72 25.08 -6.11
C GLY A 467 55.84 24.13 -7.32
N ASP A 468 56.86 23.28 -7.34
CA ASP A 468 57.08 22.32 -8.42
C ASP A 468 56.46 20.95 -8.09
N GLY A 469 55.51 20.49 -8.91
CA GLY A 469 54.92 19.14 -8.85
C GLY A 469 53.49 19.05 -8.31
N THR A 470 52.99 17.82 -8.26
CA THR A 470 51.65 17.48 -7.76
C THR A 470 51.74 16.47 -6.63
N VAL A 471 50.88 16.64 -5.62
CA VAL A 471 50.72 15.70 -4.51
C VAL A 471 49.34 15.05 -4.60
N ALA A 472 49.32 13.75 -4.90
CA ALA A 472 48.12 12.92 -4.79
C ALA A 472 47.97 12.43 -3.35
N THR A 473 46.84 12.74 -2.71
CA THR A 473 46.55 12.34 -1.34
C THR A 473 45.36 11.39 -1.33
N VAL A 474 45.53 10.17 -0.80
CA VAL A 474 44.46 9.19 -0.60
C VAL A 474 44.33 8.92 0.89
N ARG A 475 43.14 9.11 1.44
CA ARG A 475 42.81 8.82 2.85
C ARG A 475 41.79 7.68 2.91
N LEU A 476 42.10 6.59 3.60
CA LEU A 476 41.14 5.51 3.86
C LEU A 476 40.94 5.26 5.36
N PRO A 477 39.70 4.99 5.81
CA PRO A 477 39.43 4.59 7.19
C PRO A 477 40.06 3.24 7.50
N GLY A 478 40.67 3.12 8.69
CA GLY A 478 41.38 1.91 9.08
C GLY A 478 42.00 2.00 10.48
N ALA A 479 42.98 1.15 10.74
CA ALA A 479 43.71 1.11 12.01
C ALA A 479 45.19 0.74 11.79
N PRO A 480 46.11 1.15 12.70
CA PRO A 480 47.53 0.81 12.59
C PRO A 480 47.84 -0.65 12.97
N THR A 481 46.89 -1.35 13.61
CA THR A 481 47.05 -2.72 14.06
C THR A 481 46.28 -3.71 13.18
N PRO A 482 46.81 -4.93 12.95
CA PRO A 482 46.10 -5.96 12.22
C PRO A 482 44.79 -6.35 12.92
N PRO A 483 43.82 -6.90 12.20
CA PRO A 483 42.65 -7.49 12.82
C PRO A 483 43.07 -8.63 13.76
N PRO A 484 42.39 -8.82 14.90
CA PRO A 484 42.65 -9.95 15.77
C PRO A 484 42.48 -11.27 15.00
N GLU A 485 43.34 -12.25 15.27
CA GLU A 485 43.22 -13.59 14.68
C GLU A 485 41.83 -14.14 14.99
N VAL A 486 41.14 -14.64 13.96
CA VAL A 486 39.83 -15.28 14.13
C VAL A 486 40.09 -16.60 14.89
N PRO A 487 39.43 -16.83 16.03
CA PRO A 487 39.64 -18.02 16.85
C PRO A 487 39.27 -19.33 16.15
#